data_AF-A0A806TJ87-F1
#
_entry.id   AF-A0A806TJ87-F1
#
_cell.length_a   1.000
_cell.length_b   1.000
_cell.length_c   1.000
_cell.angle_alpha   90.00
_cell.angle_beta   90.00
_cell.angle_gamma   90.00
#
_symmetry.space_group_name_H-M   'P 1'
#
loop_
_entity.id
_entity.type
_entity.pdbx_description
1 polymer ?
#
loop_
_entity_poly.entity_id
_entity_poly.type
_entity_poly.pdbx_seq_one_letter_code
_entity_poly.pdbx_strand_id
1 'polypeptide(L)'
;MLEPIYAENVIVGVVHKKQFQWYVTDRDLWYLDYVKFAQAFENEGDSAVDEYIEPERKGIEVLSSENAELFLKRIESYKVDAATLLKLFEDKIESGDGEDVLDFSPSFLVDFDQKTFYSLFPEPASFEEYVPRDWKGMYENFTALIPETEKYWVNKDGESLFEL
;
A
#
# COMPACT_ATOMS: atom_id res chain seq x y z
N MET A 1 9.68 7.12 -10.51
CA MET A 1 8.37 6.46 -10.43
C MET A 1 8.61 5.00 -10.76
N LEU A 2 8.20 4.09 -9.89
CA LEU A 2 8.21 2.67 -10.18
C LEU A 2 6.92 2.33 -10.92
N GLU A 3 7.00 1.48 -11.95
CA GLU A 3 5.82 0.93 -12.60
C GLU A 3 5.23 -0.16 -11.67
N PRO A 4 3.89 -0.23 -11.51
CA PRO A 4 3.28 -1.34 -10.77
C PRO A 4 3.55 -2.65 -11.53
N ILE A 5 4.04 -3.64 -10.80
CA ILE A 5 4.28 -5.01 -11.30
C ILE A 5 3.56 -5.93 -10.32
N TYR A 6 2.72 -6.82 -10.84
CA TYR A 6 1.94 -7.77 -10.03
C TYR A 6 2.74 -8.37 -8.89
N ALA A 7 2.22 -8.26 -7.66
CA ALA A 7 2.79 -8.82 -6.44
C ALA A 7 4.22 -8.36 -6.06
N GLU A 8 4.89 -7.51 -6.84
CA GLU A 8 6.18 -6.89 -6.52
C GLU A 8 5.98 -5.47 -6.00
N ASN A 9 5.30 -4.62 -6.78
CA ASN A 9 4.94 -3.25 -6.37
C ASN A 9 3.45 -3.16 -6.07
N VAL A 10 3.09 -2.35 -5.07
CA VAL A 10 1.71 -2.18 -4.60
C VAL A 10 1.26 -0.74 -4.70
N ILE A 11 -0.01 -0.54 -5.04
CA ILE A 11 -0.68 0.75 -4.96
C ILE A 11 -1.28 0.90 -3.57
N VAL A 12 -0.88 1.94 -2.84
CA VAL A 12 -1.26 2.15 -1.44
C VAL A 12 -1.87 3.51 -1.24
N GLY A 13 -3.10 3.51 -0.72
CA GLY A 13 -3.78 4.71 -0.27
C GLY A 13 -3.34 5.04 1.15
N VAL A 14 -2.89 6.26 1.39
CA VAL A 14 -2.48 6.73 2.71
C VAL A 14 -3.35 7.89 3.14
N VAL A 15 -3.91 7.79 4.35
CA VAL A 15 -4.55 8.92 5.04
C VAL A 15 -3.66 9.37 6.18
N HIS A 16 -3.23 10.63 6.14
CA HIS A 16 -2.45 11.25 7.21
C HIS A 16 -2.78 12.74 7.31
N LYS A 17 -3.07 13.24 8.51
CA LYS A 17 -3.47 14.64 8.74
C LYS A 17 -4.66 15.07 7.88
N LYS A 18 -5.63 14.16 7.72
CA LYS A 18 -6.87 14.31 6.95
C LYS A 18 -6.65 14.51 5.44
N GLN A 19 -5.48 14.15 4.94
CA GLN A 19 -5.16 14.19 3.52
C GLN A 19 -4.96 12.76 3.01
N PHE A 20 -5.56 12.49 1.86
CA PHE A 20 -5.39 11.24 1.14
C PHE A 20 -4.28 11.40 0.10
N GLN A 21 -3.44 10.38 -0.08
CA GLN A 21 -2.40 10.34 -1.11
C GLN A 21 -2.14 8.90 -1.55
N TRP A 22 -1.97 8.70 -2.87
CA TRP A 22 -1.51 7.43 -3.42
C TRP A 22 0.02 7.33 -3.46
N TYR A 23 0.52 6.11 -3.27
CA TYR A 23 1.91 5.71 -3.40
C TYR A 23 2.02 4.41 -4.22
N VAL A 24 3.08 4.28 -5.03
CA VAL A 24 3.46 3.01 -5.69
C VAL A 24 4.83 2.60 -5.15
N THR A 25 4.88 1.54 -4.38
CA THR A 25 6.07 1.14 -3.62
C THR A 25 6.27 -0.37 -3.64
N ASP A 26 7.43 -0.84 -3.18
CA ASP A 26 7.58 -2.22 -2.73
C ASP A 26 6.54 -2.55 -1.64
N ARG A 27 6.02 -3.78 -1.64
CA ARG A 27 5.03 -4.25 -0.66
C ARG A 27 5.59 -4.37 0.75
N ASP A 28 6.87 -4.73 0.89
CA ASP A 28 7.47 -5.06 2.18
C ASP A 28 7.60 -3.82 3.07
N LEU A 29 7.62 -2.62 2.48
CA LEU A 29 7.53 -1.34 3.20
C LEU A 29 6.29 -1.21 4.10
N TRP A 30 5.25 -2.00 3.84
CA TRP A 30 3.94 -1.92 4.50
C TRP A 30 3.70 -2.99 5.56
N TYR A 31 4.71 -3.79 5.91
CA TYR A 31 4.73 -4.41 7.24
C TYR A 31 4.90 -3.29 8.28
N LEU A 32 3.77 -2.87 8.87
CA LEU A 32 3.78 -1.76 9.82
C LEU A 32 4.52 -2.13 11.12
N ASP A 33 4.65 -3.41 11.45
CA ASP A 33 5.39 -3.92 12.61
C ASP A 33 6.36 -5.02 12.17
N TYR A 34 7.58 -4.61 11.80
CA TYR A 34 8.63 -5.57 11.40
C TYR A 34 9.08 -6.47 12.55
N VAL A 35 8.89 -6.04 13.81
CA VAL A 35 9.22 -6.86 14.98
C VAL A 35 8.32 -8.09 15.00
N LYS A 36 7.01 -7.90 14.80
CA LYS A 36 6.06 -9.02 14.67
C LYS A 36 6.34 -9.88 13.44
N PHE A 37 6.66 -9.24 12.31
CA PHE A 37 7.00 -9.96 11.08
C PHE A 37 8.19 -10.89 11.31
N ALA A 38 9.32 -10.37 11.80
CA ALA A 38 10.52 -11.17 12.06
C ALA A 38 10.26 -12.33 13.06
N GLN A 39 9.49 -12.07 14.12
CA GLN A 39 9.09 -13.09 15.11
C GLN A 39 8.23 -14.22 14.54
N ALA A 40 7.56 -14.01 13.39
CA ALA A 40 6.76 -15.06 12.75
C ALA A 40 7.63 -16.09 11.99
N PHE A 41 8.85 -15.71 11.60
CA PHE A 41 9.77 -16.59 10.85
C PHE A 41 10.87 -17.20 11.72
N GLU A 42 11.25 -16.54 12.81
CA GLU A 42 12.33 -17.01 13.69
C GLU A 42 11.88 -17.24 15.13
N ASN A 43 12.38 -18.31 15.76
CA ASN A 43 12.27 -18.53 17.21
C ASN A 43 13.26 -17.64 18.02
N GLU A 44 14.00 -16.73 17.37
CA GLU A 44 15.10 -15.95 17.96
C GLU A 44 14.90 -14.41 17.90
N GLY A 45 13.79 -13.91 18.45
CA GLY A 45 13.70 -12.53 18.99
C GLY A 45 14.09 -11.34 18.10
N ASP A 46 14.35 -10.19 18.73
CA ASP A 46 14.49 -8.85 18.11
C ASP A 46 15.69 -8.69 17.15
N SER A 47 16.64 -9.63 17.10
CA SER A 47 17.87 -9.52 16.30
C SER A 47 17.69 -9.69 14.79
N ALA A 48 16.56 -10.25 14.34
CA ALA A 48 16.33 -10.55 12.92
C ALA A 48 15.72 -9.39 12.12
N VAL A 49 15.22 -8.34 12.78
CA VAL A 49 14.55 -7.21 12.11
C VAL A 49 15.48 -6.51 11.12
N ASP A 50 16.76 -6.34 11.47
CA ASP A 50 17.76 -5.68 10.64
C ASP A 50 18.00 -6.39 9.29
N GLU A 51 17.64 -7.68 9.18
CA GLU A 51 17.79 -8.45 7.94
C GLU A 51 16.65 -8.21 6.93
N TYR A 52 15.47 -7.82 7.42
CA TYR A 52 14.26 -7.66 6.61
C TYR A 52 13.86 -6.19 6.42
N ILE A 53 14.38 -5.27 7.23
CA ILE A 53 13.91 -3.89 7.22
C ILE A 53 14.38 -3.13 5.98
N GLU A 54 13.43 -2.54 5.27
CA GLU A 54 13.72 -1.74 4.08
C GLU A 54 14.50 -0.45 4.43
N PRO A 55 15.37 0.06 3.54
CA PRO A 55 16.19 1.25 3.78
C PRO A 55 15.38 2.49 4.20
N GLU A 56 14.20 2.70 3.63
CA GLU A 56 13.28 3.80 3.94
C GLU A 56 12.72 3.67 5.36
N ARG A 57 12.64 2.45 5.88
CA ARG A 57 12.15 2.10 7.22
C ARG A 57 13.26 2.09 8.26
N LYS A 58 14.53 2.33 7.90
CA LYS A 58 15.67 2.32 8.84
C LYS A 58 15.43 3.16 10.11
N GLY A 59 15.51 2.51 11.28
CA GLY A 59 15.24 3.11 12.58
C GLY A 59 13.76 3.40 12.84
N ILE A 60 12.87 2.75 12.09
CA ILE A 60 11.41 2.76 12.26
C ILE A 60 10.91 1.31 12.13
N GLU A 61 11.24 0.47 13.11
CA GLU A 61 10.87 -0.95 13.11
C GLU A 61 9.35 -1.12 13.21
N VAL A 62 8.69 -0.21 13.95
CA VAL A 62 7.23 -0.12 14.06
C VAL A 62 6.74 1.21 13.48
N LEU A 63 6.06 1.17 12.34
CA LEU A 63 5.37 2.29 11.69
C LEU A 63 4.08 2.61 12.44
N SER A 64 3.95 3.81 12.97
CA SER A 64 2.74 4.26 13.66
C SER A 64 2.43 5.72 13.31
N SER A 65 1.31 6.22 13.82
CA SER A 65 0.93 7.63 13.65
C SER A 65 1.99 8.61 14.19
N GLU A 66 2.83 8.19 15.13
CA GLU A 66 3.85 9.05 15.75
C GLU A 66 5.05 9.32 14.85
N ASN A 67 5.36 8.38 13.94
CA ASN A 67 6.52 8.45 13.05
C ASN A 67 6.13 8.46 11.56
N ALA A 68 4.83 8.43 11.25
CA ALA A 68 4.27 8.50 9.90
C ALA A 68 4.86 9.65 9.06
N GLU A 69 4.95 10.86 9.61
CA GLU A 69 5.51 12.02 8.89
C GLU A 69 6.94 11.77 8.41
N LEU A 70 7.79 11.18 9.25
CA LEU A 70 9.18 10.88 8.90
C LEU A 70 9.25 9.82 7.79
N PHE A 71 8.45 8.77 7.92
CA PHE A 71 8.38 7.71 6.91
C PHE A 71 7.86 8.24 5.56
N LEU A 72 6.74 8.96 5.56
CA LEU A 72 6.11 9.51 4.34
C LEU A 72 7.02 10.50 3.61
N LYS A 73 7.88 11.22 4.35
CA LYS A 73 8.93 12.05 3.77
C LYS A 73 10.02 11.24 3.08
N ARG A 74 10.39 10.07 3.63
CA ARG A 74 11.41 9.18 3.03
C ARG A 74 10.90 8.51 1.76
N ILE A 75 9.60 8.21 1.69
CA ILE A 75 8.97 7.64 0.50
C ILE A 75 8.34 8.69 -0.43
N GLU A 76 8.71 9.97 -0.31
CA GLU A 76 8.07 11.04 -1.07
C GLU A 76 8.20 10.88 -2.60
N SER A 77 9.30 10.30 -3.07
CA SER A 77 9.53 10.01 -4.50
C SER A 77 8.60 8.94 -5.09
N TYR A 78 7.88 8.21 -4.25
CA TYR A 78 6.92 7.17 -4.64
C TYR A 78 5.47 7.68 -4.70
N LYS A 79 5.23 8.94 -4.32
CA LYS A 79 3.91 9.58 -4.46
C LYS A 79 3.51 9.61 -5.93
N VAL A 80 2.23 9.37 -6.18
CA VAL A 80 1.60 9.48 -7.49
C VAL A 80 0.19 10.04 -7.32
N ASP A 81 -0.30 10.81 -8.29
CA ASP A 81 -1.69 11.29 -8.27
C ASP A 81 -2.63 10.34 -9.02
N ALA A 82 -3.92 10.43 -8.70
CA ALA A 82 -4.94 9.57 -9.31
C ALA A 82 -5.02 9.74 -10.84
N ALA A 83 -4.76 10.94 -11.37
CA ALA A 83 -4.78 11.19 -12.82
C ALA A 83 -3.63 10.46 -13.55
N THR A 84 -2.46 10.40 -12.93
CA THR A 84 -1.31 9.66 -13.44
C THR A 84 -1.57 8.15 -13.40
N LEU A 85 -2.12 7.63 -12.29
CA LEU A 85 -2.51 6.22 -12.20
C LEU A 85 -3.58 5.84 -13.23
N LEU A 86 -4.61 6.69 -13.41
CA LEU A 86 -5.65 6.48 -14.42
C LEU A 86 -5.04 6.39 -15.81
N LYS A 87 -4.17 7.34 -16.17
CA LYS A 87 -3.51 7.33 -17.48
C LYS A 87 -2.67 6.08 -17.69
N LEU A 88 -1.86 5.69 -16.71
CA LEU A 88 -1.06 4.46 -16.80
C LEU A 88 -1.94 3.22 -16.96
N PHE A 89 -3.11 3.20 -16.31
CA PHE A 89 -4.06 2.11 -16.44
C PHE A 89 -4.70 2.07 -17.83
N GLU A 90 -5.14 3.22 -18.36
CA GLU A 90 -5.65 3.34 -19.73
C GLU A 90 -4.60 2.90 -20.76
N ASP A 91 -3.36 3.37 -20.64
CA ASP A 91 -2.25 3.01 -21.53
C ASP A 91 -1.99 1.48 -21.52
N LYS A 92 -2.11 0.82 -20.35
CA LYS A 92 -1.96 -0.65 -20.22
C LYS A 92 -3.11 -1.41 -20.87
N ILE A 93 -4.35 -0.93 -20.75
CA ILE A 93 -5.51 -1.54 -21.43
C ILE A 93 -5.35 -1.41 -22.95
N GLU A 94 -4.93 -0.23 -23.44
CA GLU A 94 -4.73 0.03 -24.86
C GLU A 94 -3.60 -0.79 -25.49
N SER A 95 -2.56 -1.16 -24.71
CA SER A 95 -1.43 -1.97 -25.22
C SER A 95 -1.85 -3.40 -25.60
N GLY A 96 -3.00 -3.88 -25.12
CA GLY A 96 -3.48 -5.25 -25.38
C GLY A 96 -2.76 -6.32 -24.54
N ASP A 97 -1.88 -5.92 -23.61
CA ASP A 97 -1.24 -6.81 -22.62
C ASP A 97 -2.18 -7.06 -21.43
N GLY A 98 -3.47 -7.28 -21.72
CA GLY A 98 -4.58 -7.25 -20.76
C GLY A 98 -4.62 -8.40 -19.74
N GLU A 99 -3.58 -9.23 -19.64
CA GLU A 99 -3.47 -10.24 -18.56
C GLU A 99 -3.16 -9.60 -17.19
N ASP A 100 -2.72 -8.33 -17.15
CA ASP A 100 -2.22 -7.68 -15.93
C ASP A 100 -3.04 -6.44 -15.49
N VAL A 101 -4.32 -6.32 -15.84
CA VAL A 101 -5.17 -5.21 -15.32
C VAL A 101 -5.26 -5.21 -13.79
N LEU A 102 -5.02 -6.37 -13.18
CA LEU A 102 -4.99 -6.55 -11.74
C LEU A 102 -3.78 -5.86 -11.09
N ASP A 103 -2.73 -5.52 -11.83
CA ASP A 103 -1.56 -4.76 -11.34
C ASP A 103 -1.95 -3.37 -10.84
N PHE A 104 -3.05 -2.85 -11.39
CA PHE A 104 -3.64 -1.59 -10.98
C PHE A 104 -4.63 -1.75 -9.83
N SER A 105 -4.81 -2.93 -9.24
CA SER A 105 -5.67 -3.09 -8.06
C SER A 105 -5.03 -2.40 -6.85
N PRO A 106 -5.75 -1.54 -6.11
CA PRO A 106 -5.20 -0.98 -4.87
C PRO A 106 -5.05 -2.09 -3.83
N SER A 107 -3.82 -2.29 -3.35
CA SER A 107 -3.50 -3.39 -2.45
C SER A 107 -3.77 -3.03 -1.00
N PHE A 108 -3.45 -1.80 -0.60
CA PHE A 108 -3.52 -1.36 0.80
C PHE A 108 -4.20 -0.01 0.98
N LEU A 109 -4.86 0.16 2.13
CA LEU A 109 -5.27 1.45 2.66
C LEU A 109 -4.75 1.59 4.09
N VAL A 110 -3.87 2.58 4.31
CA VAL A 110 -3.27 2.88 5.61
C VAL A 110 -3.79 4.22 6.12
N ASP A 111 -4.58 4.19 7.18
CA ASP A 111 -5.10 5.40 7.82
C ASP A 111 -4.37 5.63 9.15
N PHE A 112 -3.40 6.54 9.11
CA PHE A 112 -2.64 6.95 10.29
C PHE A 112 -3.46 7.78 11.28
N ASP A 113 -4.54 8.42 10.84
CA ASP A 113 -5.40 9.22 11.71
C ASP A 113 -6.34 8.32 12.52
N GLN A 114 -6.83 7.22 11.94
CA GLN A 114 -7.72 6.25 12.57
C GLN A 114 -7.02 4.98 13.09
N LYS A 115 -5.72 4.80 12.81
CA LYS A 115 -4.94 3.61 13.19
C LYS A 115 -5.51 2.31 12.60
N THR A 116 -5.86 2.37 11.32
CA THR A 116 -6.40 1.22 10.58
C THR A 116 -5.53 0.88 9.38
N PHE A 117 -5.40 -0.42 9.11
CA PHE A 117 -4.76 -0.95 7.92
C PHE A 117 -5.73 -1.91 7.25
N TYR A 118 -6.04 -1.69 5.97
CA TYR A 118 -6.83 -2.60 5.16
C TYR A 118 -5.95 -3.22 4.08
N SER A 119 -6.13 -4.52 3.88
CA SER A 119 -5.46 -5.31 2.85
C SER A 119 -6.48 -5.90 1.89
N LEU A 120 -6.19 -5.75 0.60
CA LEU A 120 -6.79 -6.47 -0.53
C LEU A 120 -5.73 -7.26 -1.31
N PHE A 121 -4.55 -7.47 -0.71
CA PHE A 121 -3.44 -8.13 -1.39
C PHE A 121 -3.80 -9.59 -1.74
N PRO A 122 -3.56 -10.04 -2.99
CA PRO A 122 -4.07 -11.32 -3.46
C PRO A 122 -3.29 -12.53 -2.95
N GLU A 123 -2.06 -12.35 -2.46
CA GLU A 123 -1.20 -13.44 -2.00
C GLU A 123 -1.26 -13.66 -0.48
N PRO A 124 -0.99 -14.89 0.00
CA PRO A 124 -0.95 -15.20 1.43
C PRO A 124 0.29 -14.57 2.08
N ALA A 125 0.12 -13.34 2.57
CA ALA A 125 1.16 -12.59 3.28
C ALA A 125 0.69 -12.03 4.63
N SER A 126 -0.63 -11.99 4.89
CA SER A 126 -1.22 -11.56 6.17
C SER A 126 -0.71 -10.20 6.69
N PHE A 127 -0.50 -9.21 5.80
CA PHE A 127 -0.02 -7.88 6.17
C PHE A 127 -0.81 -7.25 7.34
N GLU A 128 -2.11 -7.50 7.38
CA GLU A 128 -3.03 -7.06 8.42
C GLU A 128 -2.73 -7.60 9.83
N GLU A 129 -1.93 -8.66 9.97
CA GLU A 129 -1.50 -9.20 11.27
C GLU A 129 -0.27 -8.47 11.82
N TYR A 130 0.52 -7.85 10.93
CA TYR A 130 1.77 -7.13 11.24
C TYR A 130 1.54 -5.63 11.41
N VAL A 131 0.52 -5.27 12.19
CA VAL A 131 0.18 -3.87 12.53
C VAL A 131 0.60 -3.53 13.97
N PRO A 132 0.81 -2.25 14.33
CA PRO A 132 1.13 -1.89 15.71
C PRO A 132 0.06 -2.34 16.70
N ARG A 133 0.44 -2.49 17.98
CA ARG A 133 -0.44 -3.09 19.01
C ARG A 133 -1.80 -2.40 19.18
N ASP A 134 -1.88 -1.09 18.98
CA ASP A 134 -3.09 -0.28 19.12
C ASP A 134 -3.80 0.01 17.78
N TRP A 135 -3.39 -0.68 16.71
CA TRP A 135 -3.98 -0.58 15.39
C TRP A 135 -4.93 -1.74 15.10
N LYS A 136 -5.83 -1.53 14.14
CA LYS A 136 -6.72 -2.56 13.60
C LYS A 136 -6.31 -2.89 12.16
N GLY A 137 -5.84 -4.11 11.93
CA GLY A 137 -5.63 -4.66 10.59
C GLY A 137 -6.84 -5.48 10.13
N MET A 138 -7.20 -5.36 8.85
CA MET A 138 -8.34 -6.08 8.24
C MET A 138 -8.00 -6.54 6.83
N TYR A 139 -8.32 -7.80 6.51
CA TYR A 139 -8.36 -8.31 5.14
C TYR A 139 -9.78 -8.20 4.59
N GLU A 140 -10.12 -7.04 4.02
CA GLU A 140 -11.46 -6.77 3.50
C GLU A 140 -11.45 -5.71 2.39
N ASN A 141 -12.50 -5.69 1.57
CA ASN A 141 -12.62 -4.73 0.49
C ASN A 141 -12.82 -3.31 1.02
N PHE A 142 -11.79 -2.48 0.87
CA PHE A 142 -11.78 -1.07 1.28
C PHE A 142 -12.10 -0.08 0.15
N THR A 143 -12.31 -0.52 -1.09
CA THR A 143 -12.43 0.38 -2.26
C THR A 143 -13.57 1.40 -2.12
N ALA A 144 -14.63 1.06 -1.38
CA ALA A 144 -15.74 1.97 -1.07
C ALA A 144 -15.37 3.11 -0.08
N LEU A 145 -14.25 2.97 0.64
CA LEU A 145 -13.71 3.99 1.55
C LEU A 145 -12.87 5.06 0.83
N ILE A 146 -12.44 4.76 -0.40
CA ILE A 146 -11.61 5.67 -1.19
C ILE A 146 -12.48 6.83 -1.68
N PRO A 147 -12.02 8.10 -1.53
CA PRO A 147 -12.75 9.26 -2.05
C PRO A 147 -13.04 9.11 -3.55
N GLU A 148 -14.23 9.49 -4.00
CA GLU A 148 -14.63 9.34 -5.41
C GLU A 148 -13.65 10.00 -6.39
N THR A 149 -13.04 11.13 -6.01
CA THR A 149 -12.04 11.83 -6.84
C THR A 149 -10.69 11.11 -6.93
N GLU A 150 -10.44 10.15 -6.05
CA GLU A 150 -9.18 9.41 -5.95
C GLU A 150 -9.27 8.00 -6.54
N LYS A 151 -10.47 7.55 -6.95
CA LYS A 151 -10.68 6.27 -7.62
C LYS A 151 -10.17 6.32 -9.07
N TYR A 152 -8.86 6.17 -9.23
CA TYR A 152 -8.18 6.22 -10.54
C TYR A 152 -8.65 5.14 -11.52
N TRP A 153 -9.33 4.09 -11.06
CA TRP A 153 -9.88 3.03 -11.91
C TRP A 153 -11.28 3.35 -12.43
N VAL A 154 -11.80 4.56 -12.21
CA VAL A 154 -13.07 5.02 -12.77
C VAL A 154 -12.78 6.03 -13.89
N ASN A 155 -13.26 5.72 -15.09
CA ASN A 155 -13.05 6.57 -16.26
C ASN A 155 -13.94 7.83 -16.24
N LYS A 156 -13.76 8.72 -17.21
CA LYS A 156 -14.55 9.97 -17.36
C LYS A 156 -16.07 9.76 -17.49
N ASP A 157 -16.48 8.56 -17.93
CA ASP A 157 -17.88 8.19 -18.15
C ASP A 157 -18.49 7.54 -16.89
N GLY A 158 -17.69 7.37 -15.83
CA GLY A 158 -18.11 6.80 -14.55
C GLY A 158 -18.06 5.27 -14.50
N GLU A 159 -17.43 4.64 -15.49
CA GLU A 159 -17.32 3.19 -15.61
C GLU A 159 -16.01 2.71 -15.00
N SER A 160 -16.03 1.54 -14.36
CA SER A 160 -14.81 0.94 -13.82
C SER A 160 -13.98 0.30 -14.92
N LEU A 161 -12.70 0.66 -14.98
CA LEU A 161 -11.72 0.05 -15.89
C LEU A 161 -11.45 -1.44 -15.60
N PHE A 162 -11.81 -1.94 -14.40
CA PHE A 162 -11.71 -3.37 -14.06
C PHE A 162 -12.83 -4.22 -14.68
N GLU A 163 -13.90 -3.60 -15.22
CA GLU A 163 -15.07 -4.29 -15.75
C GLU A 163 -15.20 -4.17 -17.29
N LEU A 164 -14.22 -3.56 -17.95
CA LEU A 164 -14.20 -3.32 -19.40
C LEU A 164 -13.84 -4.56 -20.23
#